data_AF-A0A7Y8S2D9-F1
#
_entry.id   AF-A0A7Y8S2D9-F1
#
_cell.length_a   1.000
_cell.length_b   1.000
_cell.length_c   1.000
_cell.angle_alpha   90.00
_cell.angle_beta   90.00
_cell.angle_gamma   90.00
#
_symmetry.space_group_name_H-M   'P 1'
#
loop_
_entity.id
_entity.type
_entity.pdbx_description
1 polymer ?
#
loop_
_entity_poly.entity_id
_entity_poly.type
_entity_poly.pdbx_seq_one_letter_code
_entity_poly.pdbx_strand_id
1 'polypeptide(L)'
;MEENKREGVVSVTTTVQKWGNSLAVRIPTRIAESISMEQGTEIELTVGKTGIMLKPKNNKPTLDDLLARVTPENRHSEVDFGREGNELF
;
A
#
# COMPACT_ATOMS: atom_id res chain seq x y z
N MET A 1 -30.36 -22.90 -4.85
CA MET A 1 -28.90 -23.09 -4.77
C MET A 1 -28.32 -21.73 -4.97
N GLU A 2 -27.84 -21.10 -3.91
CA GLU A 2 -27.09 -19.84 -4.01
C GLU A 2 -26.12 -19.85 -2.84
N GLU A 3 -24.83 -19.89 -3.19
CA GLU A 3 -23.74 -20.19 -2.29
C GLU A 3 -23.62 -19.12 -1.20
N ASN A 4 -23.74 -19.58 0.04
CA ASN A 4 -23.49 -18.79 1.23
C ASN A 4 -21.96 -18.67 1.38
N LYS A 5 -21.37 -17.65 0.75
CA LYS A 5 -19.95 -17.29 0.92
C LYS A 5 -19.76 -16.83 2.36
N ARG A 6 -19.43 -17.77 3.25
CA ARG A 6 -19.01 -17.46 4.62
C ARG A 6 -17.76 -16.59 4.52
N GLU A 7 -17.91 -15.28 4.71
CA GLU A 7 -16.79 -14.37 4.98
C GLU A 7 -16.13 -14.82 6.28
N GLY A 8 -15.18 -15.74 6.16
CA GLY A 8 -14.46 -16.29 7.30
C GLY A 8 -13.56 -15.22 7.87
N VAL A 9 -13.94 -14.69 9.04
CA VAL A 9 -13.05 -13.87 9.86
C VAL A 9 -11.80 -14.71 10.17
N VAL A 10 -10.66 -14.35 9.58
CA VAL A 10 -9.38 -15.02 9.83
C VAL A 10 -8.79 -14.42 11.10
N SER A 11 -8.75 -15.20 12.19
CA SER A 11 -8.09 -14.82 13.44
C SER A 11 -6.73 -15.49 13.56
N VAL A 12 -5.68 -14.71 13.81
CA VAL A 12 -4.33 -15.23 14.13
C VAL A 12 -3.86 -14.60 15.43
N THR A 13 -3.26 -15.41 16.30
CA THR A 13 -2.59 -14.91 17.52
C THR A 13 -1.13 -14.64 17.17
N THR A 14 -0.65 -13.44 17.50
CA THR A 14 0.74 -13.03 17.29
C THR A 14 1.23 -12.25 18.50
N THR A 15 2.54 -12.15 18.65
CA THR A 15 3.18 -11.44 19.77
C THR A 15 3.68 -10.08 19.29
N VAL A 16 3.47 -9.07 20.12
CA VAL A 16 3.99 -7.72 19.90
C VAL A 16 5.53 -7.75 20.03
N GLN A 17 6.22 -7.08 19.11
CA GLN A 17 7.68 -7.01 19.03
C GLN A 17 8.15 -5.56 19.08
N LYS A 18 9.38 -5.32 19.54
CA LYS A 18 10.00 -3.99 19.47
C LYS A 18 10.60 -3.74 18.08
N TRP A 19 10.26 -2.61 17.46
CA TRP A 19 10.86 -2.13 16.22
C TRP A 19 11.33 -0.68 16.44
N GLY A 20 12.64 -0.51 16.68
CA GLY A 20 13.21 0.78 17.08
C GLY A 20 12.63 1.24 18.43
N ASN A 21 12.04 2.45 18.44
CA ASN A 21 11.39 3.03 19.62
C ASN A 21 9.91 2.66 19.75
N SER A 22 9.38 1.87 18.82
CA SER A 22 7.95 1.54 18.75
C SER A 22 7.69 0.04 18.87
N LEU A 23 6.42 -0.31 18.98
CA LEU A 23 5.94 -1.69 18.97
C LEU A 23 5.34 -2.04 17.60
N ALA A 24 5.50 -3.28 17.18
CA ALA A 24 5.03 -3.80 15.91
C ALA A 24 4.39 -5.18 16.07
N VAL A 25 3.41 -5.48 15.24
CA VAL A 25 2.82 -6.82 15.07
C VAL A 25 3.12 -7.32 13.66
N ARG A 26 3.48 -8.59 13.53
CA ARG A 26 3.67 -9.20 12.20
C ARG A 26 2.32 -9.52 11.58
N ILE A 27 2.12 -9.07 10.35
CA ILE A 27 0.96 -9.42 9.53
C ILE A 27 1.40 -10.54 8.57
N PRO A 28 0.85 -11.77 8.68
CA PRO A 28 1.14 -12.85 7.74
C PRO A 28 0.79 -12.47 6.30
N THR A 29 1.60 -12.92 5.34
CA THR A 29 1.47 -12.59 3.91
C THR A 29 0.07 -12.80 3.36
N ARG A 30 -0.56 -13.95 3.65
CA ARG A 30 -1.93 -14.24 3.19
C ARG A 30 -2.98 -13.23 3.68
N ILE A 31 -2.79 -12.69 4.89
CA ILE A 31 -3.70 -11.68 5.44
C ILE A 31 -3.45 -10.33 4.75
N ALA A 32 -2.18 -9.95 4.57
CA ALA A 32 -1.81 -8.71 3.89
C ALA A 32 -2.34 -8.68 2.44
N GLU A 33 -2.18 -9.78 1.70
CA GLU A 33 -2.70 -9.94 0.33
C GLU A 33 -4.22 -9.82 0.26
N SER A 34 -4.95 -10.43 1.21
CA SER A 34 -6.43 -10.39 1.24
C SER A 34 -7.01 -8.98 1.41
N ILE A 35 -6.22 -8.04 1.96
CA ILE A 35 -6.62 -6.64 2.15
C ILE A 35 -5.84 -5.69 1.23
N SER A 36 -5.18 -6.24 0.19
CA SER A 36 -4.38 -5.48 -0.78
C SER A 36 -3.35 -4.55 -0.14
N MET A 37 -2.72 -5.01 0.94
CA MET A 37 -1.61 -4.33 1.60
C MET A 37 -0.29 -4.95 1.16
N GLU A 38 0.62 -4.09 0.72
CA GLU A 38 1.98 -4.43 0.34
C GLU A 38 2.99 -3.59 1.13
N GLN A 39 4.28 -3.88 0.94
CA GLN A 39 5.33 -3.09 1.57
C GLN A 39 5.26 -1.63 1.08
N GLY A 40 5.17 -0.69 2.00
CA GLY A 40 5.07 0.74 1.69
C GLY A 40 3.64 1.26 1.53
N THR A 41 2.60 0.41 1.65
CA THR A 41 1.21 0.89 1.71
C THR A 41 1.01 1.81 2.91
N GLU A 42 0.53 3.02 2.65
CA GLU A 42 0.15 3.95 3.71
C GLU A 42 -1.13 3.44 4.40
N ILE A 43 -1.14 3.40 5.73
CA ILE A 43 -2.28 2.91 6.51
C ILE A 43 -2.72 3.95 7.53
N GLU A 44 -4.02 4.02 7.75
CA GLU A 44 -4.63 4.73 8.86
C GLU A 44 -4.76 3.80 10.06
N LEU A 45 -4.25 4.26 11.21
CA LEU A 45 -4.37 3.59 12.50
C LEU A 45 -5.35 4.37 13.38
N THR A 46 -6.48 3.75 13.72
CA THR A 46 -7.48 4.34 14.62
C THR A 46 -7.55 3.55 15.92
N VAL A 47 -7.54 4.24 17.06
CA VAL A 47 -7.76 3.64 18.38
C VAL A 47 -9.23 3.75 18.75
N GLY A 48 -9.90 2.62 18.90
CA GLY A 48 -11.28 2.52 19.36
C GLY A 48 -11.39 2.02 20.80
N LYS A 49 -12.62 1.74 21.25
CA LYS A 49 -12.89 1.24 22.61
C LYS A 49 -12.36 -0.17 22.86
N THR A 50 -12.30 -1.00 21.82
CA THR A 50 -11.99 -2.44 21.93
C THR A 50 -10.65 -2.82 21.33
N GLY A 51 -9.88 -1.85 20.80
CA GLY A 51 -8.58 -2.11 20.20
C GLY A 51 -8.22 -1.13 19.09
N ILE A 52 -7.27 -1.56 18.26
CA ILE A 52 -6.73 -0.80 17.14
C ILE A 52 -7.35 -1.31 15.84
N MET A 53 -7.84 -0.40 15.02
CA MET A 53 -8.29 -0.69 13.65
C MET A 53 -7.27 -0.13 12.66
N LEU A 54 -6.83 -0.97 11.74
CA LEU A 54 -5.92 -0.60 10.65
C LEU A 54 -6.69 -0.64 9.34
N LYS A 55 -6.56 0.42 8.52
CA LYS A 55 -7.17 0.48 7.18
C LYS A 55 -6.16 1.03 6.18
N PRO A 56 -6.06 0.44 4.97
CA PRO A 56 -5.30 1.05 3.88
C PRO A 56 -5.83 2.45 3.60
N LYS A 57 -4.94 3.43 3.51
CA LYS A 57 -5.31 4.78 3.12
C LYS A 57 -5.52 4.79 1.61
N ASN A 58 -6.76 4.95 1.17
CA ASN A 58 -7.08 4.96 -0.26
C ASN A 58 -6.84 6.36 -0.84
N ASN A 59 -5.60 6.82 -0.77
CA ASN A 59 -5.16 8.12 -1.27
C ASN A 59 -4.44 7.99 -2.61
N LYS A 60 -4.94 7.13 -3.51
CA LYS A 60 -4.43 7.13 -4.88
C LYS A 60 -4.88 8.45 -5.53
N PRO A 61 -3.95 9.36 -5.87
CA PRO A 61 -4.32 10.58 -6.55
C PRO A 61 -4.93 10.21 -7.90
N THR A 62 -5.95 10.96 -8.32
CA THR A 62 -6.48 10.81 -9.68
C THR A 62 -5.45 11.33 -10.68
N LEU A 63 -5.60 10.96 -11.96
CA LEU A 63 -4.79 11.54 -13.03
C LEU A 63 -4.91 13.07 -13.03
N ASP A 64 -6.12 13.58 -12.82
CA ASP A 64 -6.40 15.02 -12.76
C ASP A 64 -5.68 15.69 -11.57
N ASP A 65 -5.66 15.06 -10.39
CA ASP A 65 -4.91 15.55 -9.23
C ASP A 65 -3.40 15.62 -9.49
N LEU A 66 -2.87 14.65 -10.23
CA LEU A 66 -1.46 14.62 -10.60
C LEU A 66 -1.13 15.72 -11.63
N LEU A 67 -1.94 15.84 -12.68
CA LEU A 67 -1.75 16.83 -13.74
C LEU A 67 -1.91 18.26 -13.23
N ALA A 68 -2.82 18.50 -12.28
CA ALA A 68 -3.01 19.80 -11.65
C ALA A 68 -1.76 20.30 -10.89
N ARG A 69 -0.84 19.40 -10.51
CA ARG A 69 0.41 19.72 -9.82
C ARG A 69 1.60 19.92 -10.77
N VAL A 70 1.43 19.70 -12.08
CA VAL A 70 2.48 19.92 -13.07
C VAL A 70 2.56 21.41 -13.41
N THR A 71 3.72 22.02 -13.21
CA THR A 71 4.01 23.42 -13.52
C THR A 71 5.12 23.51 -14.56
N PRO A 72 5.30 24.66 -15.25
CA PRO A 72 6.42 24.84 -16.15
C PRO A 72 7.78 24.64 -15.46
N GLU A 73 7.88 24.95 -14.16
CA GLU A 73 9.13 24.89 -13.40
C GLU A 73 9.48 23.47 -12.92
N ASN A 74 8.49 22.58 -12.75
CA ASN A 74 8.71 21.18 -12.33
C ASN A 74 8.63 20.16 -13.49
N ARG A 75 8.43 20.65 -14.71
CA ARG A 75 8.40 19.81 -15.91
C ARG A 75 9.83 19.36 -16.23
N HIS A 76 10.05 18.06 -16.11
CA HIS A 76 11.33 17.43 -16.46
C HIS A 76 11.48 17.41 -17.99
N SER A 77 12.71 17.64 -18.47
CA SER A 77 13.06 17.39 -19.88
C SER A 77 13.14 15.89 -20.14
N GLU A 78 13.13 15.52 -21.41
CA GLU A 78 13.51 14.17 -21.82
C GLU A 78 14.88 13.81 -21.23
N VAL A 79 14.97 12.60 -20.69
CA VAL A 79 16.22 12.03 -20.22
C VAL A 79 16.69 11.04 -21.27
N ASP A 80 17.80 11.37 -21.93
CA ASP A 80 18.49 10.45 -22.80
C ASP A 80 19.27 9.43 -21.94
N PHE A 81 18.79 8.18 -21.91
CA PHE A 81 19.45 7.08 -21.21
C PHE A 81 20.61 6.48 -22.02
N GLY A 82 20.89 7.02 -23.21
CA GLY A 82 21.84 6.46 -24.16
C GLY A 82 21.29 5.22 -24.87
N ARG A 83 22.17 4.50 -25.56
CA ARG A 83 21.81 3.30 -26.32
C ARG A 83 22.23 2.06 -25.54
N GLU A 84 21.27 1.25 -25.13
CA GLU A 84 21.47 -0.15 -24.75
C GLU A 84 20.84 -1.07 -25.80
N GLY A 85 21.52 -2.15 -26.16
CA GLY A 85 21.08 -3.09 -27.20
C GLY A 85 21.60 -2.77 -28.61
N ASN A 86 21.31 -3.68 -29.55
CA ASN A 86 21.91 -3.72 -30.90
C ASN A 86 20.88 -3.47 -32.01
N GLU A 87 19.81 -2.73 -31.73
CA GLU A 87 18.75 -2.46 -32.71
C GLU A 87 19.29 -1.64 -33.88
N LEU A 88 19.18 -2.12 -35.12
CA LEU A 88 19.59 -1.40 -36.33
C LEU A 88 18.48 -0.40 -36.70
N PHE A 89 18.84 0.89 -36.80
CA PHE A 89 17.97 1.96 -37.28
C PHE A 89 17.97 2.04 -38.81
#